data_AF-A1CGK2-F1
#
_entry.id   AF-A1CGK2-F1
#
_cell.length_a   1.000
_cell.length_b   1.000
_cell.length_c   1.000
_cell.angle_alpha   90.00
_cell.angle_beta   90.00
_cell.angle_gamma   90.00
#
_symmetry.space_group_name_H-M   'P 1'
#
loop_
_entity.id
_entity.type
_entity.pdbx_description
1 polymer ?
#
loop_
_entity_poly.entity_id
_entity_poly.type
_entity_poly.pdbx_seq_one_letter_code
_entity_poly.pdbx_strand_id
1 'polypeptide(L)'
;MADMLQEMSEQEIPETNCTRLSECLITNVDLPDSFTQWFSAAAYHTASTAYVITAYADVAIVAYSKSQTVQAANLELCRGVFLQIYENDAGRAARIWERLINTYRGNRSEGEMAAVLRVVSQLLATHYLNQAMEVGVESAEGRRYGEMLELLAQGKAPHLSDTSYSKGINRRDGIQADCFVTNSEVGLIMGNYYQVSGREVEAIAGRMDSSLISGM
;
A
#
# COMPACT_ATOMS: atom_id res chain seq x y z
N MET A 1 9.46 0.68 27.48
CA MET A 1 9.45 0.84 26.00
C MET A 1 8.25 1.67 25.57
N ALA A 2 7.04 1.46 26.11
CA ALA A 2 5.92 2.40 25.99
C ALA A 2 6.33 3.83 26.41
N ASP A 3 6.89 3.95 27.63
CA ASP A 3 7.38 5.22 28.19
C ASP A 3 8.44 5.88 27.31
N MET A 4 9.33 5.08 26.72
CA MET A 4 10.38 5.57 25.81
C MET A 4 9.79 6.11 24.49
N LEU A 5 8.80 5.44 23.92
CA LEU A 5 8.12 5.91 22.71
C LEU A 5 7.35 7.20 22.97
N GLN A 6 6.73 7.31 24.14
CA GLN A 6 6.04 8.51 24.58
C GLN A 6 7.02 9.66 24.81
N GLU A 7 8.10 9.44 25.57
CA GLU A 7 9.18 10.41 25.79
C GLU A 7 9.77 10.92 24.47
N MET A 8 9.95 10.06 23.49
CA MET A 8 10.44 10.45 22.16
C MET A 8 9.45 11.33 21.38
N SER A 9 8.13 11.23 21.62
CA SER A 9 7.19 12.20 21.02
C SER A 9 7.11 13.52 21.75
N GLU A 10 7.29 13.51 23.07
CA GLU A 10 7.20 14.73 23.88
C GLU A 10 8.45 15.61 23.71
N GLN A 11 9.55 15.02 23.25
CA GLN A 11 10.79 15.73 22.93
C GLN A 11 10.76 16.32 21.53
N GLU A 12 10.39 17.60 21.44
CA GLU A 12 10.59 18.41 20.24
C GLU A 12 12.08 18.71 20.00
N ILE A 13 12.49 18.65 18.73
CA ILE A 13 13.82 19.05 18.28
C ILE A 13 13.74 20.51 17.81
N PRO A 14 14.42 21.45 18.48
CA PRO A 14 14.28 22.89 18.21
C PRO A 14 14.60 23.30 16.77
N GLU A 15 15.45 22.52 16.09
CA GLU A 15 15.97 22.83 14.76
C GLU A 15 15.06 22.37 13.63
N THR A 16 14.23 21.35 13.86
CA THR A 16 13.51 20.63 12.80
C THR A 16 11.99 20.71 12.94
N ASN A 17 11.48 21.28 14.04
CA ASN A 17 10.07 21.29 14.45
C ASN A 17 9.43 19.89 14.40
N CYS A 18 10.26 18.85 14.60
CA CYS A 18 9.87 17.45 14.62
C CYS A 18 10.13 16.90 16.02
N THR A 19 9.40 15.86 16.40
CA THR A 19 9.70 15.11 17.63
C THR A 19 10.87 14.15 17.39
N ARG A 20 11.56 13.69 18.45
CA ARG A 20 12.60 12.65 18.35
C ARG A 20 12.07 11.36 17.73
N LEU A 21 10.81 11.02 18.02
CA LEU A 21 10.11 9.92 17.37
C LEU A 21 9.97 10.16 15.86
N SER A 22 9.60 11.38 15.46
CA SER A 22 9.47 11.76 14.04
C SER A 22 10.79 11.65 13.29
N GLU A 23 11.88 12.15 13.87
CA GLU A 23 13.22 12.04 13.30
C GLU A 23 13.66 10.58 13.19
N CYS A 24 13.43 9.78 14.24
CA CYS A 24 13.74 8.35 14.24
C CYS A 24 12.97 7.61 13.14
N LEU A 25 11.67 7.88 13.01
CA LEU A 25 10.83 7.29 11.97
C LEU A 25 11.32 7.69 10.59
N ILE A 26 11.59 8.99 10.31
CA ILE A 26 12.06 9.49 9.00
C ILE A 26 13.43 8.92 8.60
N THR A 27 14.30 8.65 9.58
CA THR A 27 15.67 8.17 9.30
C THR A 27 15.72 6.65 9.06
N ASN A 28 14.67 5.91 9.43
CA ASN A 28 14.58 4.45 9.31
C ASN A 28 13.36 4.01 8.48
N VAL A 29 13.03 4.77 7.41
CA VAL A 29 11.84 4.56 6.55
C VAL A 29 12.05 3.48 5.48
N ASP A 30 13.19 2.80 5.48
CA ASP A 30 13.42 1.74 4.51
C ASP A 30 12.30 0.70 4.59
N LEU A 31 11.85 0.24 3.41
CA LEU A 31 10.75 -0.72 3.17
C LEU A 31 10.61 -1.72 4.31
N PRO A 32 9.39 -2.18 4.68
CA PRO A 32 9.12 -2.95 5.91
C PRO A 32 10.23 -3.96 6.23
N ASP A 33 11.16 -3.50 7.05
CA ASP A 33 12.42 -4.15 7.37
C ASP A 33 12.35 -4.70 8.79
N SER A 34 13.49 -5.21 9.28
CA SER A 34 13.61 -5.60 10.67
C SER A 34 13.28 -4.43 11.62
N PHE A 35 13.64 -3.18 11.31
CA PHE A 35 13.28 -2.07 12.18
C PHE A 35 11.76 -1.90 12.32
N THR A 36 11.03 -1.90 11.21
CA THR A 36 9.56 -1.79 11.21
C THR A 36 8.91 -2.96 11.96
N GLN A 37 9.42 -4.19 11.80
CA GLN A 37 8.91 -5.38 12.51
C GLN A 37 9.19 -5.35 14.03
N TRP A 38 10.38 -4.95 14.44
CA TRP A 38 10.74 -4.87 15.86
C TRP A 38 10.01 -3.74 16.56
N PHE A 39 9.93 -2.57 15.91
CA PHE A 39 9.20 -1.41 16.42
C PHE A 39 7.71 -1.70 16.56
N SER A 40 7.14 -2.43 15.61
CA SER A 40 5.73 -2.81 15.64
C SER A 40 5.39 -3.88 16.68
N ALA A 41 6.23 -4.91 16.82
CA ALA A 41 6.09 -5.91 17.89
C ALA A 41 6.19 -5.25 19.28
N ALA A 42 7.13 -4.34 19.46
CA ALA A 42 7.28 -3.55 20.67
C ALA A 42 6.02 -2.73 21.01
N ALA A 43 5.49 -2.00 20.04
CA ALA A 43 4.28 -1.19 20.20
C ALA A 43 3.06 -2.04 20.60
N TYR A 44 2.93 -3.23 20.00
CA TYR A 44 1.87 -4.19 20.34
C TYR A 44 1.99 -4.72 21.77
N HIS A 45 3.18 -5.18 22.18
CA HIS A 45 3.40 -5.70 23.52
C HIS A 45 3.27 -4.64 24.63
N THR A 46 3.26 -3.36 24.26
CA THR A 46 3.14 -2.23 25.18
C THR A 46 1.80 -1.49 25.07
N ALA A 47 0.81 -2.06 24.39
CA ALA A 47 -0.52 -1.46 24.19
C ALA A 47 -0.47 -0.02 23.62
N SER A 48 0.55 0.27 22.80
CA SER A 48 0.84 1.60 22.25
C SER A 48 0.58 1.67 20.74
N THR A 49 -0.19 0.72 20.18
CA THR A 49 -0.46 0.59 18.74
C THR A 49 -1.16 1.81 18.16
N ALA A 50 -2.23 2.28 18.79
CA ALA A 50 -2.99 3.46 18.35
C ALA A 50 -2.13 4.73 18.30
N TYR A 51 -1.26 4.88 19.29
CA TYR A 51 -0.31 5.98 19.37
C TYR A 51 0.73 5.91 18.23
N VAL A 52 1.32 4.73 17.98
CA VAL A 52 2.27 4.54 16.87
C VAL A 52 1.61 4.80 15.51
N ILE A 53 0.38 4.32 15.30
CA ILE A 53 -0.38 4.57 14.06
C ILE A 53 -0.60 6.08 13.83
N THR A 54 -0.83 6.84 14.90
CA THR A 54 -0.97 8.30 14.85
C THR A 54 0.36 8.95 14.52
N ALA A 55 1.44 8.52 15.18
CA ALA A 55 2.78 9.02 14.90
C ALA A 55 3.18 8.82 13.43
N TYR A 56 2.94 7.65 12.84
CA TYR A 56 3.23 7.44 11.40
C TYR A 56 2.46 8.42 10.50
N ALA A 57 1.21 8.74 10.83
CA ALA A 57 0.41 9.71 10.06
C ALA A 57 0.98 11.13 10.16
N ASP A 58 1.29 11.58 11.38
CA ASP A 58 1.83 12.92 11.61
C ASP A 58 3.20 13.10 10.93
N VAL A 59 4.04 12.07 11.02
CA VAL A 59 5.37 12.08 10.40
C VAL A 59 5.28 12.03 8.88
N ALA A 60 4.31 11.31 8.32
CA ALA A 60 4.08 11.32 6.86
C ALA A 60 3.69 12.72 6.36
N ILE A 61 2.84 13.45 7.10
CA ILE A 61 2.47 14.84 6.79
C ILE A 61 3.71 15.74 6.81
N VAL A 62 4.56 15.60 7.83
CA VAL A 62 5.79 16.38 7.95
C VAL A 62 6.76 16.07 6.81
N ALA A 63 7.01 14.79 6.53
CA ALA A 63 7.87 14.37 5.42
C ALA A 63 7.36 14.93 4.08
N TYR A 64 6.05 14.86 3.84
CA TYR A 64 5.43 15.44 2.65
C TYR A 64 5.65 16.96 2.55
N SER A 65 5.47 17.69 3.66
CA SER A 65 5.71 19.15 3.70
C SER A 65 7.16 19.53 3.40
N LYS A 66 8.11 18.63 3.66
CA LYS A 66 9.54 18.79 3.37
C LYS A 66 9.94 18.28 1.99
N SER A 67 8.97 18.01 1.10
CA SER A 67 9.17 17.41 -0.23
C SER A 67 9.80 16.00 -0.22
N GLN A 68 9.80 15.30 0.91
CA GLN A 68 10.33 13.94 1.07
C GLN A 68 9.24 12.92 0.69
N THR A 69 8.86 12.94 -0.60
CA THR A 69 7.64 12.26 -1.09
C THR A 69 7.71 10.74 -0.97
N VAL A 70 8.87 10.13 -1.23
CA VAL A 70 9.08 8.68 -1.10
C VAL A 70 8.97 8.26 0.37
N GLN A 71 9.58 9.02 1.28
CA GLN A 71 9.53 8.77 2.71
C GLN A 71 8.11 8.87 3.24
N ALA A 72 7.36 9.90 2.84
CA ALA A 72 5.95 10.04 3.19
C ALA A 72 5.11 8.84 2.70
N ALA A 73 5.36 8.35 1.48
CA ALA A 73 4.66 7.18 0.94
C ALA A 73 4.98 5.89 1.70
N ASN A 74 6.25 5.67 2.06
CA ASN A 74 6.65 4.52 2.88
C ASN A 74 6.06 4.57 4.30
N LEU A 75 6.01 5.75 4.92
CA LEU A 75 5.39 5.92 6.24
C LEU A 75 3.89 5.55 6.21
N GLU A 76 3.15 5.99 5.18
CA GLU A 76 1.75 5.60 4.98
C GLU A 76 1.59 4.11 4.65
N LEU A 77 2.50 3.53 3.86
CA LEU A 77 2.54 2.08 3.61
C LEU A 77 2.69 1.31 4.93
N CYS A 78 3.69 1.66 5.75
CA CYS A 78 3.91 1.06 7.06
C CYS A 78 2.68 1.22 7.94
N ARG A 79 2.09 2.43 8.00
CA ARG A 79 0.85 2.67 8.75
C ARG A 79 -0.29 1.74 8.34
N GLY A 80 -0.47 1.49 7.04
CA GLY A 80 -1.44 0.52 6.55
C GLY A 80 -1.16 -0.90 7.03
N VAL A 81 0.10 -1.34 7.00
CA VAL A 81 0.52 -2.65 7.53
C VAL A 81 0.22 -2.77 9.03
N PHE A 82 0.47 -1.70 9.79
CA PHE A 82 0.15 -1.66 11.22
C PHE A 82 -1.33 -1.84 11.50
N LEU A 83 -2.19 -1.13 10.75
CA LEU A 83 -3.65 -1.26 10.86
C LEU A 83 -4.11 -2.69 10.55
N GLN A 84 -3.55 -3.31 9.51
CA GLN A 84 -3.90 -4.67 9.14
C GLN A 84 -3.49 -5.69 10.22
N ILE A 85 -2.24 -5.64 10.69
CA ILE A 85 -1.68 -6.69 11.54
C ILE A 85 -2.12 -6.56 13.00
N TYR A 86 -2.12 -5.34 13.55
CA TYR A 86 -2.25 -5.14 15.00
C TYR A 86 -3.63 -4.64 15.43
N GLU A 87 -4.35 -3.94 14.54
CA GLU A 87 -5.72 -3.51 14.80
C GLU A 87 -6.76 -4.40 14.10
N ASN A 88 -6.31 -5.40 13.32
CA ASN A 88 -7.15 -6.27 12.51
C ASN A 88 -8.10 -5.49 11.58
N ASP A 89 -7.68 -4.31 11.11
CA ASP A 89 -8.48 -3.38 10.30
C ASP A 89 -7.97 -3.34 8.86
N ALA A 90 -8.13 -4.48 8.17
CA ALA A 90 -7.70 -4.63 6.78
C ALA A 90 -8.42 -3.67 5.83
N GLY A 91 -9.65 -3.24 6.16
CA GLY A 91 -10.42 -2.28 5.35
C GLY A 91 -9.81 -0.88 5.36
N ARG A 92 -9.42 -0.35 6.53
CA ARG A 92 -8.72 0.95 6.59
C ARG A 92 -7.32 0.87 5.98
N ALA A 93 -6.63 -0.25 6.16
CA ALA A 93 -5.33 -0.49 5.52
C ALA A 93 -5.46 -0.42 3.99
N ALA A 94 -6.43 -1.12 3.40
CA ALA A 94 -6.68 -1.11 1.96
C ALA A 94 -6.95 0.31 1.43
N ARG A 95 -7.76 1.12 2.12
CA ARG A 95 -8.03 2.52 1.72
C ARG A 95 -6.79 3.41 1.69
N ILE A 96 -5.80 3.16 2.56
CA ILE A 96 -4.52 3.88 2.55
C ILE A 96 -3.73 3.47 1.31
N TRP A 97 -3.62 2.17 1.05
CA TRP A 97 -2.91 1.62 -0.09
C TRP A 97 -3.53 2.04 -1.44
N GLU A 98 -4.86 2.03 -1.56
CA GLU A 98 -5.57 2.53 -2.73
C GLU A 98 -5.25 4.01 -2.98
N ARG A 99 -5.19 4.82 -1.92
CA ARG A 99 -4.82 6.23 -2.02
C ARG A 99 -3.38 6.41 -2.47
N LEU A 100 -2.44 5.60 -1.97
CA LEU A 100 -1.04 5.63 -2.42
C LEU A 100 -0.92 5.34 -3.92
N ILE A 101 -1.56 4.28 -4.42
CA ILE A 101 -1.59 3.98 -5.87
C ILE A 101 -2.22 5.13 -6.64
N ASN A 102 -3.37 5.64 -6.19
CA ASN A 102 -4.07 6.71 -6.89
C ASN A 102 -3.29 8.03 -6.91
N THR A 103 -2.47 8.31 -5.89
CA THR A 103 -1.70 9.54 -5.76
C THR A 103 -0.43 9.51 -6.60
N TYR A 104 0.23 8.35 -6.64
CA TYR A 104 1.56 8.21 -7.24
C TYR A 104 1.56 7.41 -8.55
N ARG A 105 0.40 7.01 -9.07
CA ARG A 105 0.29 6.44 -10.43
C ARG A 105 0.88 7.42 -11.46
N GLY A 106 1.56 6.88 -12.47
CA GLY A 106 2.26 7.68 -13.47
C GLY A 106 3.66 8.15 -13.06
N ASN A 107 4.09 7.95 -11.81
CA ASN A 107 5.53 8.02 -11.50
C ASN A 107 6.24 6.92 -12.29
N ARG A 108 7.33 7.31 -12.97
CA ARG A 108 8.07 6.43 -13.91
C ARG A 108 8.43 5.11 -13.22
N SER A 109 8.51 4.06 -14.03
CA SER A 109 8.74 2.65 -13.68
C SER A 109 10.01 2.32 -12.91
N GLU A 110 10.82 3.32 -12.53
CA GLU A 110 12.14 3.15 -11.95
C GLU A 110 12.32 4.10 -10.76
N GLY A 111 12.97 3.60 -9.70
CA GLY A 111 13.28 4.35 -8.49
C GLY A 111 12.48 3.93 -7.26
N GLU A 112 12.74 4.61 -6.15
CA GLU A 112 12.25 4.21 -4.83
C GLU A 112 10.71 4.21 -4.74
N MET A 113 10.04 5.17 -5.39
CA MET A 113 8.57 5.21 -5.43
C MET A 113 7.97 3.98 -6.12
N ALA A 114 8.60 3.48 -7.19
CA ALA A 114 8.14 2.27 -7.86
C ALA A 114 8.25 1.05 -6.93
N ALA A 115 9.27 0.98 -6.09
CA ALA A 115 9.40 -0.06 -5.06
C ALA A 115 8.28 0.01 -4.02
N VAL A 116 7.89 1.21 -3.58
CA VAL A 116 6.74 1.40 -2.68
C VAL A 116 5.46 0.89 -3.34
N LEU A 117 5.17 1.33 -4.57
CA LEU A 117 3.95 0.95 -5.29
C LEU A 117 3.86 -0.56 -5.56
N ARG A 118 5.00 -1.23 -5.75
CA ARG A 118 5.08 -2.68 -5.90
C ARG A 118 4.63 -3.43 -4.64
N VAL A 119 5.06 -2.96 -3.46
CA VAL A 119 4.62 -3.55 -2.18
C VAL A 119 3.14 -3.25 -1.93
N VAL A 120 2.72 -2.00 -2.17
CA VAL A 120 1.33 -1.58 -2.02
C VAL A 120 0.39 -2.41 -2.91
N SER A 121 0.76 -2.67 -4.17
CA SER A 121 -0.06 -3.46 -5.09
C SER A 121 -0.17 -4.92 -4.68
N GLN A 122 0.91 -5.53 -4.17
CA GLN A 122 0.89 -6.88 -3.61
C GLN A 122 -0.04 -7.00 -2.40
N LEU A 123 0.04 -6.04 -1.47
CA LEU A 123 -0.82 -6.02 -0.28
C LEU A 123 -2.30 -5.86 -0.65
N LEU A 124 -2.62 -4.95 -1.58
CA LEU A 124 -3.98 -4.80 -2.09
C LEU A 124 -4.48 -6.03 -2.85
N ALA A 125 -3.63 -6.64 -3.68
CA ALA A 125 -3.99 -7.86 -4.39
C ALA A 125 -4.38 -8.99 -3.41
N THR A 126 -3.58 -9.15 -2.36
CA THR A 126 -3.87 -10.10 -1.27
C THR A 126 -5.18 -9.77 -0.57
N HIS A 127 -5.41 -8.48 -0.25
CA HIS A 127 -6.65 -8.03 0.36
C HIS A 127 -7.88 -8.34 -0.50
N TYR A 128 -7.86 -8.01 -1.79
CA TYR A 128 -8.99 -8.27 -2.70
C TYR A 128 -9.26 -9.75 -2.90
N LEU A 129 -8.22 -10.59 -3.03
CA LEU A 129 -8.42 -12.03 -3.10
C LEU A 129 -9.11 -12.55 -1.82
N ASN A 130 -8.63 -12.14 -0.64
CA ASN A 130 -9.20 -12.56 0.63
C ASN A 130 -10.66 -12.13 0.77
N GLN A 131 -10.97 -10.88 0.42
CA GLN A 131 -12.35 -10.37 0.45
C GLN A 131 -13.24 -11.13 -0.54
N ALA A 132 -12.77 -11.37 -1.77
CA ALA A 132 -13.53 -12.14 -2.76
C ALA A 132 -13.83 -13.57 -2.29
N MET A 133 -12.89 -14.21 -1.60
CA MET A 133 -13.08 -15.54 -1.02
C MET A 133 -14.06 -15.50 0.16
N GLU A 134 -13.95 -14.51 1.04
CA GLU A 134 -14.79 -14.35 2.22
C GLU A 134 -16.27 -14.15 1.87
N VAL A 135 -16.57 -13.30 0.89
CA VAL A 135 -17.96 -13.07 0.43
C VAL A 135 -18.43 -14.07 -0.63
N GLY A 136 -17.53 -14.96 -1.08
CA GLY A 136 -17.74 -15.91 -2.16
C GLY A 136 -17.52 -15.30 -3.55
N VAL A 137 -16.66 -15.92 -4.35
CA VAL A 137 -16.21 -15.41 -5.65
C VAL A 137 -17.30 -15.29 -6.71
N GLU A 138 -18.37 -16.09 -6.57
CA GLU A 138 -19.56 -16.05 -7.44
C GLU A 138 -20.61 -15.03 -7.01
N SER A 139 -20.41 -14.34 -5.88
CA SER A 139 -21.28 -13.25 -5.48
C SER A 139 -21.01 -11.99 -6.30
N ALA A 140 -21.95 -11.05 -6.33
CA ALA A 140 -21.73 -9.77 -7.01
C ALA A 140 -20.56 -8.99 -6.39
N GLU A 141 -20.41 -9.07 -5.07
CA GLU A 141 -19.33 -8.42 -4.34
C GLU A 141 -17.98 -9.12 -4.57
N GLY A 142 -17.95 -10.45 -4.57
CA GLY A 142 -16.75 -11.24 -4.87
C GLY A 142 -16.23 -11.01 -6.29
N ARG A 143 -17.13 -10.88 -7.27
CA ARG A 143 -16.76 -10.47 -8.63
C ARG A 143 -16.18 -9.06 -8.70
N ARG A 144 -16.75 -8.11 -7.95
CA ARG A 144 -16.21 -6.74 -7.86
C ARG A 144 -14.78 -6.72 -7.31
N TYR A 145 -14.49 -7.51 -6.29
CA TYR A 145 -13.12 -7.67 -5.79
C TYR A 145 -12.19 -8.30 -6.84
N GLY A 146 -12.69 -9.26 -7.62
CA GLY A 146 -12.00 -9.81 -8.78
C GLY A 146 -11.65 -8.76 -9.83
N GLU A 147 -12.60 -7.89 -10.20
CA GLU A 147 -12.38 -6.80 -11.14
C GLU A 147 -11.31 -5.81 -10.64
N MET A 148 -11.32 -5.49 -9.35
CA MET A 148 -10.28 -4.63 -8.76
C MET A 148 -8.90 -5.29 -8.77
N LEU A 149 -8.83 -6.60 -8.59
CA LEU A 149 -7.60 -7.39 -8.72
C LEU A 149 -7.11 -7.42 -10.17
N GLU A 150 -8.00 -7.58 -11.15
CA GLU A 150 -7.67 -7.51 -12.58
C GLU A 150 -7.09 -6.15 -12.97
N LEU A 151 -7.66 -5.06 -12.45
CA LEU A 151 -7.14 -3.72 -12.66
C LEU A 151 -5.71 -3.58 -12.11
N LEU A 152 -5.47 -4.06 -10.88
CA LEU A 152 -4.12 -4.04 -10.29
C LEU A 152 -3.12 -4.88 -11.09
N ALA A 153 -3.52 -6.05 -11.58
CA ALA A 153 -2.68 -6.89 -12.43
C ALA A 153 -2.33 -6.22 -13.78
N GLN A 154 -3.17 -5.29 -14.25
CA GLN A 154 -2.89 -4.48 -15.43
C GLN A 154 -2.09 -3.21 -15.11
N GLY A 155 -1.66 -3.02 -13.85
CA GLY A 155 -1.00 -1.80 -13.40
C GLY A 155 -1.93 -0.58 -13.36
N LYS A 156 -3.24 -0.79 -13.30
CA LYS A 156 -4.24 0.28 -13.24
C LYS A 156 -4.72 0.48 -11.82
N ALA A 157 -5.00 1.71 -11.45
CA ALA A 157 -5.53 2.01 -10.14
C ALA A 157 -6.97 1.46 -10.00
N PRO A 158 -7.29 0.72 -8.93
CA PRO A 158 -8.67 0.33 -8.64
C PRO A 158 -9.46 1.61 -8.33
N HIS A 159 -10.58 1.81 -9.04
CA HIS A 159 -11.38 3.02 -8.90
C HIS A 159 -12.00 3.09 -7.49
N LEU A 160 -11.52 4.03 -6.68
CA LEU A 160 -12.27 4.54 -5.53
C LEU A 160 -13.55 5.17 -6.08
N SER A 161 -14.69 4.50 -5.85
CA SER A 161 -15.99 5.09 -6.11
C SER A 161 -16.29 6.08 -4.99
N ASP A 162 -15.63 7.24 -5.04
CA ASP A 162 -16.08 8.44 -4.36
C ASP A 162 -16.13 9.59 -5.37
N THR A 163 -17.35 10.08 -5.52
CA THR A 163 -17.76 11.30 -6.20
C THR A 163 -16.79 12.47 -6.02
N SER A 164 -16.55 13.15 -7.16
CA SER A 164 -16.06 14.52 -7.35
C SER A 164 -14.58 14.68 -7.78
N TYR A 165 -14.43 15.44 -8.87
CA TYR A 165 -13.20 15.94 -9.52
C TYR A 165 -12.39 15.00 -10.44
N SER A 166 -12.89 14.82 -11.68
CA SER A 166 -12.16 15.35 -12.85
C SER A 166 -13.11 15.48 -14.06
N LYS A 167 -13.86 16.58 -14.08
CA LYS A 167 -14.47 17.06 -15.32
C LYS A 167 -13.37 17.76 -16.11
N GLY A 168 -12.83 17.08 -17.12
CA GLY A 168 -12.10 17.69 -18.23
C GLY A 168 -10.59 17.59 -18.15
N ILE A 169 -10.02 16.51 -18.68
CA ILE A 169 -8.76 16.60 -19.41
C ILE A 169 -8.97 15.95 -20.78
N ASN A 170 -8.64 16.73 -21.80
CA ASN A 170 -8.86 16.45 -23.21
C ASN A 170 -8.22 15.13 -23.64
N ARG A 171 -9.02 14.31 -24.31
CA ARG A 171 -8.56 13.19 -25.15
C ARG A 171 -7.72 13.77 -26.29
N ARG A 172 -6.39 13.75 -26.15
CA ARG A 172 -5.34 13.71 -27.19
C ARG A 172 -4.01 14.10 -26.52
N ASP A 173 -3.27 13.08 -26.03
CA ASP A 173 -1.79 13.02 -25.91
C ASP A 173 -1.22 12.13 -24.77
N GLY A 174 -2.03 11.45 -23.94
CA GLY A 174 -1.49 10.66 -22.81
C GLY A 174 -2.03 9.24 -22.72
N ILE A 175 -1.35 8.25 -23.34
CA ILE A 175 -1.72 6.83 -23.20
C ILE A 175 -0.95 6.12 -22.06
N GLN A 176 -0.01 6.80 -21.39
CA GLN A 176 0.92 6.13 -20.45
C GLN A 176 0.95 6.74 -19.03
N ALA A 177 0.11 7.73 -18.72
CA ALA A 177 0.18 8.48 -17.45
C ALA A 177 -0.60 7.84 -16.28
N ASP A 178 -1.42 6.81 -16.53
CA ASP A 178 -2.31 6.20 -15.52
C ASP A 178 -1.91 4.78 -15.09
N CYS A 179 -0.79 4.27 -15.60
CA CYS A 179 -0.30 2.94 -15.25
C CYS A 179 0.86 3.02 -14.23
N PHE A 180 0.97 2.02 -13.37
CA PHE A 180 2.13 1.77 -12.52
C PHE A 180 2.70 0.37 -12.80
N VAL A 181 3.96 0.12 -12.45
CA VAL A 181 4.58 -1.19 -12.64
C VAL A 181 4.04 -2.17 -11.59
N THR A 182 3.40 -3.23 -12.07
CA THR A 182 2.99 -4.36 -11.24
C THR A 182 4.13 -5.41 -11.16
N ASN A 183 4.03 -6.38 -10.26
CA ASN A 183 5.01 -7.46 -10.10
C ASN A 183 4.42 -8.84 -10.40
N SER A 184 5.31 -9.83 -10.51
CA SER A 184 4.95 -11.23 -10.68
C SER A 184 4.04 -11.75 -9.57
N GLU A 185 4.18 -11.26 -8.34
CA GLU A 185 3.36 -11.67 -7.19
C GLU A 185 1.88 -11.31 -7.36
N VAL A 186 1.57 -10.11 -7.86
CA VAL A 186 0.19 -9.71 -8.20
C VAL A 186 -0.37 -10.64 -9.29
N GLY A 187 0.45 -11.00 -10.29
CA GLY A 187 0.07 -11.96 -11.33
C GLY A 187 -0.24 -13.36 -10.77
N LEU A 188 0.54 -13.84 -9.80
CA LEU A 188 0.29 -15.11 -9.12
C LEU A 188 -1.00 -15.08 -8.30
N ILE A 189 -1.26 -13.99 -7.57
CA ILE A 189 -2.50 -13.79 -6.80
C ILE A 189 -3.71 -13.77 -7.75
N MET A 190 -3.60 -13.08 -8.89
CA MET A 190 -4.62 -13.09 -9.95
C MET A 190 -4.88 -14.49 -10.49
N GLY A 191 -3.83 -15.27 -10.77
CA GLY A 191 -3.95 -16.66 -11.21
C GLY A 191 -4.68 -17.54 -10.18
N ASN A 192 -4.45 -17.30 -8.89
CA ASN A 192 -5.18 -17.99 -7.83
C ASN A 192 -6.66 -17.60 -7.79
N TYR A 193 -6.98 -16.31 -7.97
CA TYR A 193 -8.37 -15.85 -8.10
C TYR A 193 -9.08 -16.55 -9.27
N TYR A 194 -8.45 -16.63 -10.44
CA TYR A 194 -9.01 -17.32 -11.59
C TYR A 194 -9.24 -18.81 -11.33
N GLN A 195 -8.31 -19.48 -10.65
CA GLN A 195 -8.47 -20.88 -10.28
C GLN A 195 -9.70 -21.09 -9.38
N VAL A 196 -9.87 -20.26 -8.34
CA VAL A 196 -11.00 -20.42 -7.40
C VAL A 196 -12.35 -20.01 -7.99
N SER A 197 -12.36 -19.18 -9.03
CA SER A 197 -13.56 -18.79 -9.79
C SER A 197 -13.87 -19.69 -10.99
N GLY A 198 -13.15 -20.81 -11.15
CA GLY A 198 -13.38 -21.76 -12.25
C GLY A 198 -12.91 -21.27 -13.64
N ARG A 199 -12.10 -20.21 -13.69
CA ARG A 199 -11.53 -19.60 -14.90
C ARG A 199 -10.15 -20.19 -15.22
N GLU A 200 -10.12 -21.50 -15.47
CA GLU A 200 -8.86 -22.27 -15.57
C GLU A 200 -7.94 -21.81 -16.72
N VAL A 201 -8.51 -21.36 -17.84
CA VAL A 201 -7.73 -20.88 -19.00
C VAL A 201 -6.96 -19.61 -18.62
N GLU A 202 -7.62 -18.67 -17.95
CA GLU A 202 -7.02 -17.44 -17.48
C GLU A 202 -6.03 -17.67 -16.32
N ALA A 203 -6.28 -18.67 -15.47
CA ALA A 203 -5.37 -19.07 -14.41
C ALA A 203 -4.01 -19.54 -14.93
N ILE A 204 -4.00 -20.31 -16.03
CA ILE A 204 -2.77 -20.79 -16.69
C ILE A 204 -2.01 -19.61 -17.31
N ALA A 205 -2.72 -18.71 -18.01
CA ALA A 205 -2.12 -17.53 -18.62
C ALA A 205 -1.47 -16.60 -17.58
N GLY A 206 -2.17 -16.30 -16.49
CA GLY A 206 -1.65 -15.44 -15.42
C GLY A 206 -0.37 -15.97 -14.74
N ARG A 207 -0.24 -17.30 -14.62
CA ARG A 207 0.99 -17.93 -14.08
C ARG A 207 2.17 -17.85 -15.06
N MET A 208 1.92 -17.99 -16.36
CA MET A 208 2.98 -17.87 -17.37
C MET A 208 3.52 -16.44 -17.46
N ASP A 209 2.64 -15.43 -17.46
CA ASP A 209 3.06 -14.02 -17.50
C ASP A 209 3.87 -13.62 -16.25
N SER A 210 3.51 -14.14 -15.07
CA SER A 210 4.28 -13.91 -13.84
C SER A 210 5.71 -14.47 -13.89
N SER A 211 5.92 -15.58 -14.61
CA SER A 211 7.24 -16.21 -14.77
C SER A 211 8.16 -15.43 -15.70
N LEU A 212 7.60 -14.68 -16.66
CA LEU A 212 8.35 -13.83 -17.57
C LEU A 212 8.81 -12.53 -16.87
N ILE A 213 7.98 -11.99 -15.95
CA ILE A 213 8.32 -10.80 -15.17
C ILE A 213 9.41 -11.09 -14.12
N SER A 214 9.48 -12.32 -13.59
CA SER A 214 10.50 -12.72 -12.60
C SER A 214 11.91 -12.95 -13.17
N GLY A 215 12.06 -12.95 -14.50
CA GLY A 215 13.32 -13.23 -15.20
C GLY A 215 14.07 -11.99 -15.71
N MET A 216 13.55 -10.79 -15.44
CA MET A 216 14.15 -9.49 -15.75
C MET A 216 14.68 -8.82 -14.48
#